data_AF-A0A842X3P8-F1
#
_entry.id   AF-A0A842X3P8-F1
#
_cell.length_a   1.000
_cell.length_b   1.000
_cell.length_c   1.000
_cell.angle_alpha   90.00
_cell.angle_beta   90.00
_cell.angle_gamma   90.00
#
_symmetry.space_group_name_H-M   'P 1'
#
loop_
_entity.id
_entity.type
_entity.pdbx_description
1 polymer ?
#
loop_
_entity_poly.entity_id
_entity_poly.type
_entity_poly.pdbx_seq_one_letter_code
_entity_poly.pdbx_strand_id
1 'polypeptide(L)' 'MPVARESPTSLYNKELSSMDIEGGFDQKDSSGFIKVNGLRLKAHKALIDKSGLGKYVVSEDD' A
#
# COMPACT_ATOMS: atom_id res chain seq x y z
N MET A 1 -21.16 20.14 4.06
CA MET A 1 -20.19 19.11 3.64
C MET A 1 -19.90 19.29 2.15
N PRO A 2 -18.63 19.22 1.71
CA PRO A 2 -18.32 19.27 0.28
C PRO A 2 -18.71 17.94 -0.40
N VAL A 3 -19.39 18.04 -1.55
CA VAL A 3 -20.00 16.89 -2.28
C VAL A 3 -19.26 16.57 -3.59
N ALA A 4 -18.54 17.53 -4.18
CA ALA A 4 -17.81 17.37 -5.44
C ALA A 4 -16.57 18.28 -5.50
N ARG A 5 -15.61 17.94 -6.36
CA ARG A 5 -14.40 18.74 -6.65
C ARG A 5 -14.13 18.74 -8.16
N GLU A 6 -13.82 19.92 -8.70
CA GLU A 6 -13.44 20.10 -10.10
C GLU A 6 -12.27 21.10 -10.17
N SER A 7 -11.35 20.87 -11.10
CA SER A 7 -10.26 21.81 -11.39
C SER A 7 -9.80 21.61 -12.83
N PRO A 8 -9.53 22.70 -13.58
CA PRO A 8 -9.00 22.61 -14.94
C PRO A 8 -7.58 22.02 -14.98
N THR A 9 -6.87 21.97 -13.85
CA THR A 9 -5.53 21.38 -13.72
C THR A 9 -5.52 20.19 -12.76
N SER A 10 -6.62 19.43 -12.71
CA SER A 10 -6.72 18.25 -11.86
C SER A 10 -5.72 17.16 -12.27
N LEU A 11 -4.98 16.61 -11.30
CA LEU A 11 -4.16 15.41 -11.50
C LEU A 11 -5.01 14.11 -11.45
N TYR A 12 -6.30 14.22 -11.14
CA TYR A 12 -7.20 13.07 -11.16
C TYR A 12 -7.48 12.64 -12.59
N ASN A 13 -7.16 11.38 -12.91
CA ASN A 13 -7.51 10.75 -14.17
C ASN A 13 -8.56 9.64 -13.92
N LYS A 14 -9.76 9.85 -14.46
CA LYS A 14 -10.91 8.94 -14.31
C LYS A 14 -10.69 7.59 -14.99
N GLU A 15 -10.01 7.57 -16.13
CA GLU A 15 -9.75 6.34 -16.90
C GLU A 15 -8.76 5.44 -16.14
N LEU A 16 -7.67 6.01 -15.63
CA LEU A 16 -6.68 5.29 -14.80
C LEU A 16 -7.27 4.78 -13.47
N SER A 17 -8.25 5.50 -12.93
CA SER A 17 -8.88 5.17 -11.64
C SER A 17 -10.10 4.26 -11.79
N SER A 18 -10.52 3.97 -13.03
CA SER A 18 -11.70 3.16 -13.31
C SER A 18 -11.39 1.66 -13.15
N MET A 19 -12.34 0.92 -12.61
CA MET A 19 -12.31 -0.55 -12.63
C MET A 19 -12.95 -1.13 -13.89
N ASP A 20 -13.74 -0.32 -14.61
CA ASP A 20 -14.54 -0.76 -15.77
C ASP A 20 -13.87 -0.46 -17.12
N ILE A 21 -12.84 0.39 -17.12
CA ILE A 21 -12.12 0.80 -18.33
C ILE A 21 -10.68 0.32 -18.17
N GLU A 22 -10.14 -0.32 -19.20
CA GLU A 22 -8.72 -0.72 -19.26
C GLU A 22 -7.87 0.53 -19.50
N GLY A 23 -7.85 1.42 -18.49
CA GLY A 23 -7.25 2.75 -18.53
C GLY A 23 -5.74 2.74 -18.31
N GLY A 24 -5.02 1.83 -18.98
CA GLY A 24 -3.56 1.79 -18.98
C GLY A 24 -2.90 1.37 -17.65
N PHE A 25 -3.67 0.94 -16.66
CA PHE A 25 -3.16 0.40 -15.40
C PHE A 25 -3.05 -1.13 -15.46
N ASP A 26 -1.83 -1.68 -15.56
CA ASP A 26 -1.59 -3.12 -15.43
C ASP A 26 -1.46 -3.51 -13.95
N GLN A 27 -2.45 -4.25 -13.45
CA GLN A 27 -2.47 -4.76 -12.08
C GLN A 27 -1.27 -5.66 -11.75
N LYS A 28 -0.67 -6.33 -12.76
CA LYS A 28 0.48 -7.22 -12.54
C LYS A 28 1.70 -6.45 -12.05
N ASP A 29 1.89 -5.21 -12.51
CA ASP A 29 3.02 -4.36 -12.11
C ASP A 29 2.96 -4.00 -10.61
N SER A 30 1.75 -3.88 -10.07
CA SER A 30 1.55 -3.60 -8.64
C SER A 30 2.15 -4.70 -7.75
N SER A 31 2.20 -5.94 -8.23
CA SER A 31 2.79 -7.05 -7.47
C SER A 31 4.29 -6.86 -7.21
N GLY A 32 5.03 -6.37 -8.21
CA GLY A 32 6.45 -6.05 -8.08
C GLY A 32 6.66 -4.86 -7.14
N PHE A 33 5.87 -3.80 -7.34
CA PHE A 33 5.91 -2.60 -6.51
C PHE A 33 5.67 -2.89 -5.02
N ILE A 34 4.65 -3.69 -4.69
CA ILE A 34 4.34 -4.07 -3.31
C ILE A 34 5.49 -4.89 -2.70
N LYS A 35 6.05 -5.85 -3.44
CA LYS A 35 7.14 -6.71 -2.94
C LYS A 35 8.41 -5.90 -2.65
N VAL A 36 8.79 -4.99 -3.53
CA VAL A 36 9.98 -4.14 -3.36
C VAL A 36 9.81 -3.24 -2.14
N ASN A 37 8.69 -2.53 -2.03
CA ASN A 37 8.44 -1.62 -0.90
C ASN A 37 8.26 -2.36 0.43
N GLY A 38 7.66 -3.56 0.40
CA GLY A 38 7.45 -4.41 1.57
C GLY A 38 8.72 -5.13 2.06
N LEU A 39 9.77 -5.21 1.25
CA LEU A 39 11.00 -5.96 1.58
C LEU A 39 11.63 -5.46 2.88
N ARG A 40 11.72 -4.13 3.06
CA ARG A 40 12.29 -3.54 4.27
C ARG A 40 11.51 -3.91 5.53
N LEU A 41 10.18 -3.98 5.43
CA LEU A 41 9.31 -4.31 6.55
C LEU A 41 9.47 -5.78 6.95
N LYS A 42 9.56 -6.67 5.95
CA LYS A 42 9.82 -8.10 6.16
C LYS A 42 11.20 -8.34 6.78
N ALA A 43 12.23 -7.65 6.28
CA ALA A 43 13.58 -7.75 6.81
C ALA A 43 13.65 -7.26 8.27
N HIS A 44 13.04 -6.11 8.56
CA HIS A 44 12.95 -5.56 9.91
C HIS A 44 12.22 -6.51 10.88
N LYS A 45 11.07 -7.07 10.46
CA LYS A 45 10.34 -8.07 11.26
C LYS A 45 11.20 -9.29 11.55
N ALA A 46 11.90 -9.83 10.54
CA ALA A 46 12.78 -10.97 10.70
C ALA A 46 13.95 -10.70 11.66
N LEU A 47 14.48 -9.46 11.68
CA LEU A 47 15.51 -9.05 12.64
C LEU A 47 14.96 -8.96 14.07
N ILE A 48 13.79 -8.36 14.25
CA ILE A 48 13.11 -8.27 15.56
C ILE A 48 12.80 -9.67 16.13
N ASP A 49 12.36 -10.58 15.27
CA ASP A 49 12.04 -11.95 15.69
C ASP A 49 13.32 -12.71 16.10
N LYS A 50 14.42 -12.51 15.37
CA LYS A 50 15.74 -13.10 15.70
C LYS A 50 16.37 -12.51 16.96
N SER A 51 16.20 -11.21 17.22
CA SER A 51 16.77 -10.54 18.38
C SER A 51 16.01 -10.84 19.68
N GLY A 52 14.91 -11.59 19.62
CA GLY A 52 14.07 -11.91 20.78
C GLY A 52 13.22 -10.74 21.28
N LEU A 53 13.40 -9.53 20.73
CA LEU A 53 12.56 -8.36 21.04
C LEU A 53 11.12 -8.53 20.57
N GLY A 54 10.88 -9.35 19.54
CA GLY A 54 9.53 -9.64 19.04
C GLY A 54 8.62 -10.39 20.01
N LYS A 55 9.17 -11.03 21.06
CA LYS A 55 8.40 -11.75 22.08
C LYS A 55 7.74 -10.85 23.12
N TYR A 56 8.19 -9.60 23.26
CA TYR A 56 7.73 -8.67 24.30
C TYR A 56 6.65 -7.69 23.81
N VAL A 57 6.26 -7.77 22.54
CA VAL A 57 5.28 -6.84 21.94
C VAL A 57 3.87 -7.45 21.87
N VAL A 58 3.72 -8.76 22.10
CA VAL A 58 2.41 -9.41 22.20
C VAL A 58 2.09 -9.64 23.67
N SER A 59 1.69 -8.57 24.33
CA SER A 59 0.85 -8.62 25.52
C SER A 59 -0.36 -7.74 25.18
N GLU A 60 -1.26 -8.28 24.38
CA GLU A 60 -2.64 -7.81 24.33
C GLU A 60 -3.35 -8.37 25.56
N ASP A 61 -3.75 -7.48 26.47
CA ASP A 61 -4.75 -7.72 27.50
C ASP A 61 -6.07 -8.18 26.82
N ASP A 62 -6.69 -9.22 27.38
CA ASP A 62 -8.01 -9.77 27.00
C ASP A 62 -9.15 -8.71 27.04
#